data_AF-A0A1I5CUQ1-F1
#
_entry.id   AF-A0A1I5CUQ1-F1
#
_cell.length_a   1.000
_cell.length_b   1.000
_cell.length_c   1.000
_cell.angle_alpha   90.00
_cell.angle_beta   90.00
_cell.angle_gamma   90.00
#
_symmetry.space_group_name_H-M   'P 1'
#
loop_
_entity.id
_entity.type
_entity.pdbx_description
1 polymer ?
#
loop_
_entity_poly.entity_id
_entity_poly.type
_entity_poly.pdbx_seq_one_letter_code
_entity_poly.pdbx_strand_id
1 'polypeptide(L)'
;MPDFLFDKKLYYNPVEFAMDRIGGTWKMPILWRLKDRVMRYGELKKDIPHITHKMLTSQLRELEAEGFIDRKVYPVVPPKVEYSITERGLSAIPIIETIRNYGLQLMEEFNVNENH
;
A
#
# COMPACT_ATOMS: atom_id res chain seq x y z
N MET A 1 4.04 -15.92 -21.21
CA MET A 1 2.93 -15.37 -20.40
C MET A 1 2.07 -14.54 -21.34
N PRO A 2 0.74 -14.64 -21.32
CA PRO A 2 -0.10 -13.91 -22.26
C PRO A 2 -0.24 -12.45 -21.85
N ASP A 3 -0.23 -11.57 -22.86
CA ASP A 3 -0.59 -10.17 -22.69
C ASP A 3 -2.11 -10.04 -22.51
N PHE A 4 -2.56 -9.02 -21.79
CA PHE A 4 -3.99 -8.73 -21.61
C PHE A 4 -4.27 -7.24 -21.38
N LEU A 5 -5.49 -6.82 -21.71
CA LEU A 5 -5.94 -5.44 -21.53
C LEU A 5 -6.80 -5.33 -20.26
N PHE A 6 -6.49 -4.35 -19.42
CA PHE A 6 -7.35 -3.96 -18.30
C PHE A 6 -7.38 -2.43 -18.19
N ASP A 7 -8.57 -1.85 -18.07
CA ASP A 7 -8.77 -0.39 -17.95
C ASP A 7 -7.94 0.45 -18.95
N LYS A 8 -7.99 0.06 -20.23
CA LYS A 8 -7.27 0.70 -21.34
C LYS A 8 -5.74 0.66 -21.25
N LYS A 9 -5.17 -0.13 -20.32
CA LYS A 9 -3.73 -0.41 -20.22
C LYS A 9 -3.44 -1.85 -20.62
N LEU A 10 -2.43 -2.02 -21.47
CA LEU A 10 -1.89 -3.32 -21.87
C LEU A 10 -0.89 -3.79 -20.82
N TYR A 11 -1.03 -5.03 -20.36
CA TYR A 11 -0.11 -5.69 -19.45
C TYR A 11 0.52 -6.89 -20.16
N TYR A 12 1.82 -7.09 -19.95
CA TYR A 12 2.57 -8.16 -20.61
C TYR A 12 2.63 -9.45 -19.79
N ASN A 13 2.27 -9.36 -18.50
CA ASN A 13 2.18 -10.50 -17.61
C ASN A 13 1.39 -10.18 -16.32
N PRO A 14 0.90 -11.20 -15.58
CA PRO A 14 0.16 -11.00 -14.34
C PRO A 14 0.97 -10.36 -13.19
N VAL A 15 2.31 -10.48 -13.20
CA VAL A 15 3.16 -9.86 -12.18
C VAL A 15 3.14 -8.34 -12.33
N GLU A 16 3.24 -7.83 -13.56
CA GLU A 16 3.09 -6.40 -13.85
C GLU A 16 1.74 -5.87 -13.35
N PHE A 17 0.65 -6.61 -13.60
CA PHE A 17 -0.68 -6.23 -13.11
C PHE A 17 -0.75 -6.20 -11.59
N ALA A 18 -0.19 -7.20 -10.89
CA ALA A 18 -0.12 -7.19 -9.44
C ALA A 18 0.70 -5.99 -8.92
N MET A 19 1.86 -5.70 -9.54
CA MET A 19 2.71 -4.58 -9.17
C MET A 19 2.05 -3.22 -9.41
N ASP A 20 1.17 -3.10 -10.41
CA ASP A 20 0.37 -1.89 -10.63
C ASP A 20 -0.64 -1.65 -9.49
N ARG A 21 -1.21 -2.74 -8.94
CA ARG A 21 -2.21 -2.68 -7.87
C ARG A 21 -1.62 -2.46 -6.49
N ILE A 22 -0.62 -3.24 -6.12
CA ILE A 22 -0.08 -3.22 -4.75
C ILE A 22 1.35 -2.72 -4.67
N GLY A 23 2.07 -2.64 -5.80
CA GLY A 23 3.46 -2.23 -5.84
C GLY A 23 3.68 -0.71 -5.77
N GLY A 24 4.84 -0.28 -6.27
CA GLY A 24 5.32 1.09 -6.09
C GLY A 24 5.81 1.36 -4.67
N THR A 25 6.22 2.60 -4.43
CA THR A 25 6.90 2.98 -3.18
C THR A 25 5.98 3.02 -1.97
N TRP A 26 4.67 3.25 -2.15
CA TRP A 26 3.78 3.67 -1.05
C TRP A 26 2.60 2.76 -0.77
N LYS A 27 2.09 2.01 -1.74
CA LYS A 27 0.91 1.16 -1.54
C LYS A 27 1.19 0.03 -0.53
N MET A 28 2.28 -0.71 -0.68
CA MET A 28 2.65 -1.78 0.29
C MET A 28 2.87 -1.25 1.71
N PRO A 29 3.65 -0.16 1.95
CA PRO A 29 3.76 0.41 3.29
C PRO A 29 2.42 0.84 3.91
N ILE A 30 1.51 1.43 3.13
CA ILE A 30 0.18 1.82 3.63
C ILE A 30 -0.62 0.58 4.05
N LEU A 31 -0.71 -0.43 3.18
CA LEU A 31 -1.42 -1.69 3.48
C LEU A 31 -0.80 -2.39 4.69
N TRP A 32 0.53 -2.41 4.79
CA TRP A 32 1.24 -3.00 5.91
C TRP A 32 0.89 -2.35 7.25
N ARG A 33 0.71 -1.02 7.30
CA ARG A 33 0.31 -0.32 8.53
C ARG A 33 -1.15 -0.53 8.89
N LEU A 34 -2.02 -0.65 7.89
CA LEU A 34 -3.46 -0.86 8.08
C LEU A 34 -3.83 -2.32 8.42
N LYS A 35 -2.92 -3.28 8.23
CA LYS A 35 -3.18 -4.71 8.46
C LYS A 35 -3.57 -5.03 9.91
N ASP A 36 -3.03 -4.28 10.88
CA ASP A 36 -3.17 -4.57 12.31
C ASP A 36 -4.24 -3.70 13.00
N ARG A 37 -4.58 -2.54 12.41
CA ARG A 37 -5.52 -1.58 13.02
C ARG A 37 -6.07 -0.57 12.04
N VAL A 38 -7.21 0.01 12.42
CA VAL A 38 -7.77 1.22 11.82
C VAL A 38 -6.89 2.42 12.16
N MET A 39 -6.61 3.30 11.18
CA MET A 39 -5.75 4.47 11.36
C MET A 39 -6.36 5.73 10.76
N ARG A 40 -6.06 6.89 11.35
CA ARG A 40 -6.34 8.21 10.79
C ARG A 40 -5.23 8.63 9.83
N TYR A 41 -5.53 9.61 8.96
CA TYR A 41 -4.57 10.20 8.04
C TYR A 41 -3.27 10.66 8.72
N GLY A 42 -3.38 11.38 9.84
CA GLY A 42 -2.22 11.90 10.56
C GLY A 42 -1.32 10.80 11.15
N GLU A 43 -1.91 9.68 11.55
CA GLU A 43 -1.17 8.52 12.07
C GLU A 43 -0.42 7.82 10.93
N LEU A 44 -1.07 7.59 9.78
CA LEU A 44 -0.40 7.07 8.59
C LEU A 44 0.74 7.98 8.12
N LYS A 45 0.53 9.30 8.11
CA LYS A 45 1.57 10.28 7.73
C LYS A 45 2.76 10.28 8.69
N LYS A 46 2.52 10.02 9.98
CA LYS A 46 3.55 9.92 11.02
C LYS A 46 4.33 8.61 10.91
N ASP A 47 3.64 7.48 10.68
CA ASP A 47 4.26 6.15 10.56
C ASP A 47 5.00 5.96 9.22
N ILE A 48 4.76 6.83 8.24
CA ILE A 48 5.43 6.88 6.93
C ILE A 48 6.01 8.29 6.73
N PRO A 49 7.10 8.67 7.43
CA PRO A 49 7.55 10.06 7.47
C PRO A 49 7.94 10.63 6.09
N HIS A 50 8.49 9.81 5.19
CA HIS A 50 8.99 10.23 3.88
C HIS A 50 7.90 10.45 2.81
N ILE A 51 6.66 9.98 3.03
CA ILE A 51 5.58 10.21 2.06
C ILE A 51 5.11 11.66 2.14
N THR A 52 4.97 12.35 1.01
CA THR A 52 4.38 13.71 1.00
C THR A 52 2.86 13.65 1.21
N HIS A 53 2.25 14.77 1.63
CA HIS A 53 0.79 14.83 1.76
C HIS A 53 0.05 14.54 0.45
N LYS A 54 0.57 15.07 -0.66
CA LYS A 54 0.02 14.85 -2.00
C LYS A 54 0.05 13.36 -2.36
N MET A 55 1.19 12.71 -2.11
CA MET A 55 1.36 11.29 -2.42
C MET A 55 0.47 10.43 -1.52
N LEU A 56 0.46 10.64 -0.21
CA LEU A 56 -0.40 9.88 0.69
C LEU A 56 -1.88 9.99 0.31
N THR A 57 -2.34 11.20 -0.03
CA THR A 57 -3.71 11.40 -0.50
C THR A 57 -4.01 10.66 -1.79
N SER A 58 -3.10 10.69 -2.78
CA SER A 58 -3.27 9.95 -4.04
C SER A 58 -3.36 8.45 -3.80
N GLN A 59 -2.41 7.92 -3.02
CA GLN A 59 -2.28 6.49 -2.79
C GLN A 59 -3.45 5.92 -1.97
N LEU A 60 -3.95 6.67 -0.98
CA LEU A 60 -5.17 6.29 -0.26
C LEU A 60 -6.40 6.26 -1.17
N ARG A 61 -6.56 7.24 -2.07
CA ARG A 61 -7.66 7.27 -3.04
C ARG A 61 -7.58 6.11 -4.04
N GLU A 62 -6.39 5.80 -4.53
CA GLU A 62 -6.17 4.67 -5.43
C GLU A 62 -6.49 3.34 -4.75
N LEU A 63 -5.97 3.12 -3.53
CA LEU A 63 -6.25 1.91 -2.75
C LEU A 63 -7.73 1.78 -2.38
N GLU A 64 -8.42 2.89 -2.09
CA GLU A 64 -9.87 2.93 -1.82
C GLU A 64 -10.65 2.58 -3.09
N ALA A 65 -10.33 3.21 -4.23
CA ALA A 65 -10.99 2.95 -5.51
C ALA A 65 -10.80 1.51 -6.00
N GLU A 66 -9.64 0.91 -5.71
CA GLU A 66 -9.33 -0.49 -6.01
C GLU A 66 -9.85 -1.47 -4.93
N GLY A 67 -10.46 -0.96 -3.86
CA GLY A 67 -11.10 -1.75 -2.81
C GLY A 67 -10.13 -2.48 -1.89
N PHE A 68 -8.88 -2.05 -1.77
CA PHE A 68 -7.90 -2.58 -0.81
C PHE A 68 -8.07 -1.97 0.60
N ILE A 69 -8.63 -0.77 0.68
CA ILE A 69 -8.92 -0.08 1.95
C ILE A 69 -10.32 0.53 1.92
N ASP A 70 -10.93 0.66 3.09
CA ASP A 70 -12.15 1.42 3.31
C ASP A 70 -11.83 2.76 3.97
N ARG A 71 -12.57 3.79 3.58
CA ARG A 71 -12.51 5.12 4.19
C ARG A 71 -13.82 5.44 4.88
N LYS A 72 -13.76 5.71 6.19
CA LYS A 72 -14.94 6.08 6.98
C LYS A 72 -14.84 7.51 7.49
N VAL A 73 -15.84 8.32 7.15
CA VAL A 73 -15.97 9.71 7.63
C VAL A 73 -16.92 9.75 8.81
N TYR A 74 -16.47 10.34 9.91
CA TYR A 74 -17.27 10.59 11.10
C TYR A 74 -17.63 12.08 11.15
N PRO A 75 -18.92 12.43 11.06
CA PRO A 75 -19.39 13.82 11.11
C PRO A 75 -19.43 14.32 12.56
N VAL A 76 -18.26 14.35 13.21
CA VAL A 76 -18.04 14.93 14.53
C VAL A 76 -17.27 16.24 14.40
N VAL A 77 -17.17 17.03 15.47
CA VAL A 77 -16.35 18.26 15.48
C VAL A 77 -15.10 18.03 16.33
N PRO A 78 -13.87 18.13 15.75
CA PRO A 78 -13.57 18.29 14.33
C PRO A 78 -13.82 17.00 13.53
N PRO A 79 -14.11 17.08 12.20
CA PRO A 79 -14.35 15.91 11.36
C PRO A 79 -13.20 14.91 11.43
N LYS A 80 -13.54 13.63 11.56
CA LYS A 80 -12.56 12.54 11.68
C LYS A 80 -12.70 11.59 10.50
N VAL A 81 -11.58 11.22 9.90
CA VAL A 81 -11.51 10.23 8.83
C VAL A 81 -10.63 9.08 9.29
N GLU A 82 -11.12 7.87 9.12
CA GLU A 82 -10.40 6.63 9.39
C GLU A 82 -10.26 5.81 8.11
N TYR A 83 -9.18 5.05 8.07
CA TYR A 83 -8.87 4.09 7.02
C TYR A 83 -8.71 2.71 7.66
N SER A 84 -9.27 1.69 7.03
CA SER A 84 -9.16 0.29 7.45
C SER A 84 -8.85 -0.58 6.24
N ILE A 85 -8.12 -1.67 6.46
CA ILE A 85 -7.87 -2.64 5.39
C ILE A 85 -9.14 -3.45 5.10
N THR A 86 -9.39 -3.78 3.83
CA THR A 86 -10.49 -4.68 3.43
C THR A 86 -10.02 -6.14 3.38
N GLU A 87 -10.93 -7.08 3.13
CA GLU A 87 -10.57 -8.48 2.86
C GLU A 87 -9.61 -8.62 1.65
N ARG A 88 -9.84 -7.83 0.59
CA ARG A 88 -8.92 -7.77 -0.56
C ARG A 88 -7.56 -7.22 -0.14
N GLY A 89 -7.54 -6.16 0.67
CA GLY A 89 -6.33 -5.64 1.32
C GLY A 89 -5.54 -6.71 2.07
N LEU A 90 -6.24 -7.47 2.92
CA LEU A 90 -5.65 -8.55 3.72
C LEU A 90 -5.05 -9.66 2.85
N SER A 91 -5.69 -10.00 1.72
CA SER A 91 -5.15 -11.01 0.79
C SER A 91 -3.80 -10.63 0.17
N ALA A 92 -3.45 -9.34 0.14
CA ALA A 92 -2.15 -8.86 -0.35
C ALA A 92 -1.03 -8.96 0.71
N ILE A 93 -1.36 -9.05 2.00
CA ILE A 93 -0.40 -9.01 3.11
C ILE A 93 0.65 -10.14 3.03
N PRO A 94 0.28 -11.42 2.77
CA PRO A 94 1.28 -12.49 2.64
C PRO A 94 2.27 -12.25 1.49
N ILE A 95 1.83 -11.62 0.40
CA ILE A 95 2.67 -11.28 -0.74
C ILE A 95 3.63 -10.15 -0.36
N ILE A 96 3.12 -9.12 0.31
CA ILE A 96 3.94 -8.01 0.83
C ILE A 96 5.00 -8.53 1.80
N GLU A 97 4.64 -9.46 2.69
CA GLU A 97 5.57 -10.10 3.62
C GLU A 97 6.67 -10.88 2.87
N THR A 98 6.29 -11.63 1.84
CA THR A 98 7.24 -12.36 0.99
C THR A 98 8.23 -11.41 0.32
N ILE A 99 7.74 -10.32 -0.28
CA ILE A 99 8.58 -9.30 -0.93
C ILE A 99 9.50 -8.60 0.08
N ARG A 100 8.97 -8.27 1.27
CA ARG A 100 9.75 -7.68 2.35
C ARG A 100 10.90 -8.59 2.76
N ASN A 101 10.62 -9.88 3.00
CA ASN A 101 11.63 -10.85 3.42
C ASN A 101 12.69 -11.07 2.35
N TYR A 102 12.28 -11.14 1.08
CA TYR A 102 13.24 -11.18 -0.04
C TYR A 102 14.09 -9.91 -0.12
N GLY A 103 13.49 -8.74 0.11
CA GLY A 103 14.23 -7.48 0.18
C GLY A 103 15.30 -7.47 1.29
N LEU A 104 14.98 -8.01 2.47
CA LEU A 104 15.95 -8.17 3.56
C LEU A 104 17.10 -9.11 3.17
N GLN A 105 16.79 -10.23 2.52
CA GLN A 105 17.81 -11.15 2.02
C GLN A 105 18.74 -10.47 0.99
N LEU A 106 18.20 -9.67 0.07
CA LEU A 106 19.02 -8.92 -0.88
C LEU A 106 19.89 -7.86 -0.19
N MET A 107 19.37 -7.19 0.85
CA MET A 107 20.18 -6.25 1.64
C MET A 107 21.37 -6.95 2.28
N GLU A 108 21.18 -8.16 2.82
CA GLU A 108 22.28 -8.98 3.35
C GLU A 108 23.27 -9.38 2.24
N GLU A 109 22.80 -9.86 1.09
CA GLU A 109 23.63 -10.26 -0.04
C GLU A 109 24.51 -9.11 -0.57
N PHE A 110 23.94 -7.90 -0.65
CA PHE A 110 24.63 -6.70 -1.13
C PHE A 110 25.32 -5.90 -0.01
N ASN A 111 25.38 -6.40 1.23
CA ASN A 111 25.95 -5.72 2.40
C ASN A 111 25.40 -4.29 2.61
N VAL A 112 24.10 -4.11 2.41
CA VAL A 112 23.41 -2.84 2.63
C VAL A 112 23.10 -2.69 4.12
N ASN A 113 23.73 -1.71 4.76
CA ASN A 113 23.47 -1.40 6.16
C ASN A 113 22.24 -0.48 6.32
N GLU A 114 21.49 -0.66 7.40
CA GLU A 114 20.46 0.30 7.80
C GLU A 114 21.12 1.60 8.25
N ASN A 115 20.77 2.71 7.59
CA ASN A 115 21.11 4.04 8.10
C ASN A 115 20.24 4.30 9.33
N HIS A 116 20.84 4.27 10.53
CA HIS A 116 20.20 4.73 11.76
C HIS A 116 20.03 6.25 11.78
#